data_AF-T1BHD0-F1
#
_entry.id   AF-T1BHD0-F1
#
_cell.length_a   1.000
_cell.length_b   1.000
_cell.length_c   1.000
_cell.angle_alpha   90.00
_cell.angle_beta   90.00
_cell.angle_gamma   90.00
#
_symmetry.space_group_name_H-M   'P 1'
#
loop_
_entity.id
_entity.type
_entity.pdbx_description
1 polymer ?
#
loop_
_entity_poly.entity_id
_entity_poly.type
_entity_poly.pdbx_seq_one_letter_code
_entity_poly.pdbx_strand_id
1 'polypeptide(L)'
;MCDGQPLFERDTEGVRFLRADGNQAFFPLDWRQAALRAIEPRGVHISKLKLLQEEIAKLLILRPNPRGMERESKAEARYPDLSMINLTSWYRSLYQEQEWSDALRRLLRDVWPDFQSFKLVDAGMNTKALQLRFEGETGKPTLLFFEHLSDGERALIGLYMVRAAL
;
A
#
# COMPACT_ATOMS: atom_id res chain seq x y z
N MET A 1 -18.93 21.17 -13.31
CA MET A 1 -19.92 22.22 -13.05
C MET A 1 -20.45 22.04 -11.64
N CYS A 2 -20.76 23.11 -10.92
CA CYS A 2 -21.50 23.10 -9.66
C CYS A 2 -22.68 24.05 -9.84
N ASP A 3 -23.90 23.57 -9.61
CA ASP A 3 -25.14 24.34 -9.87
C ASP A 3 -25.22 24.93 -11.28
N GLY A 4 -24.73 24.20 -12.29
CA GLY A 4 -24.72 24.64 -13.68
C GLY A 4 -23.62 25.67 -14.02
N GLN A 5 -22.80 26.10 -13.05
CA GLN A 5 -21.67 26.98 -13.32
C GLN A 5 -20.36 26.20 -13.49
N PRO A 6 -19.55 26.52 -14.52
CA PRO A 6 -18.21 25.95 -14.66
C PRO A 6 -17.30 26.47 -13.54
N LEU A 7 -16.80 25.55 -12.71
CA LEU A 7 -15.89 25.89 -11.60
C LEU A 7 -14.49 26.23 -12.11
N PHE A 8 -14.04 25.52 -13.14
CA PHE A 8 -12.78 25.75 -13.84
C PHE A 8 -12.85 25.13 -15.24
N GLU A 9 -12.00 25.61 -16.13
CA GLU A 9 -11.71 25.05 -17.43
C GLU A 9 -10.26 24.59 -17.47
N ARG A 10 -9.98 23.57 -18.27
CA ARG A 10 -8.65 22.97 -18.37
C ARG A 10 -8.35 22.61 -19.82
N ASP A 11 -7.12 22.92 -20.23
CA ASP A 11 -6.56 22.54 -21.53
C ASP A 11 -5.10 22.09 -21.38
N THR A 12 -4.36 22.01 -22.49
CA THR A 12 -2.95 21.62 -22.52
C THR A 12 -2.00 22.69 -21.96
N GLU A 13 -2.46 23.94 -21.83
CA GLU A 13 -1.67 25.06 -21.32
C GLU A 13 -1.81 25.19 -19.80
N GLY A 14 -2.96 24.83 -19.24
CA GLY A 14 -3.16 24.78 -17.80
C GLY A 14 -4.61 24.83 -17.38
N VAL A 15 -4.86 25.52 -16.27
CA VAL A 15 -6.19 25.62 -15.66
C VAL A 15 -6.60 27.09 -15.56
N ARG A 16 -7.81 27.40 -16.02
CA ARG A 16 -8.46 28.71 -15.91
C ARG A 16 -9.65 28.60 -14.95
N PHE A 17 -9.82 29.55 -14.04
CA PHE A 17 -10.96 29.57 -13.13
C PHE A 17 -11.36 31.00 -12.77
N LEU A 18 -12.63 31.19 -12.40
CA LEU A 18 -13.16 32.47 -11.94
C LEU A 18 -12.94 32.61 -10.44
N ARG A 19 -12.37 33.74 -10.02
CA ARG A 19 -12.23 34.10 -8.62
C ARG A 19 -13.53 34.71 -8.10
N ALA A 20 -13.67 34.77 -6.77
CA ALA A 20 -14.84 35.34 -6.10
C ALA A 20 -15.05 36.84 -6.41
N ASP A 21 -14.00 37.54 -6.85
CA ASP A 21 -14.05 38.94 -7.30
C ASP A 21 -14.48 39.10 -8.78
N GLY A 22 -14.78 37.98 -9.47
CA GLY A 22 -15.17 37.97 -10.88
C GLY A 22 -14.00 37.96 -11.86
N ASN A 23 -12.74 38.08 -11.39
CA ASN A 23 -11.58 38.06 -12.27
C ASN A 23 -11.19 36.62 -12.65
N GLN A 24 -10.73 36.44 -13.89
CA GLN A 24 -10.20 35.16 -14.34
C GLN A 24 -8.76 34.97 -13.88
N ALA A 25 -8.47 33.82 -13.29
CA ALA A 25 -7.13 33.40 -12.91
C ALA A 25 -6.67 32.23 -13.79
N PHE A 26 -5.37 32.18 -14.05
CA PHE A 26 -4.71 31.12 -14.79
C PHE A 26 -3.49 30.64 -14.01
N PHE A 27 -3.24 29.34 -14.04
CA PHE A 27 -1.94 28.80 -13.69
C PHE A 27 -1.55 27.65 -14.63
N PRO A 28 -0.26 27.57 -15.01
CA PRO A 28 0.24 26.48 -15.81
C PRO A 28 0.21 25.17 -14.99
N LEU A 29 -0.31 24.12 -15.60
CA LEU A 29 -0.37 22.78 -14.99
C LEU A 29 -0.14 21.74 -16.07
N ASP A 30 0.75 20.77 -15.82
CA ASP A 30 0.89 19.60 -16.68
C ASP A 30 -0.47 18.91 -16.82
N TRP A 31 -0.93 18.74 -18.06
CA TRP A 31 -2.21 18.13 -18.37
C TRP A 31 -2.33 16.67 -17.87
N ARG A 32 -1.25 16.04 -17.39
CA ARG A 32 -1.27 14.72 -16.74
C ARG A 32 -1.47 14.77 -15.22
N GLN A 33 -1.42 15.95 -14.61
CA GLN A 33 -1.49 16.12 -13.15
C GLN A 33 -2.87 16.59 -12.69
N ALA A 34 -3.24 16.25 -11.46
CA ALA A 34 -4.42 16.82 -10.82
C ALA A 34 -4.09 18.24 -10.31
N ALA A 35 -4.95 19.21 -10.66
CA ALA A 35 -4.80 20.61 -10.24
C ALA A 35 -4.75 20.78 -8.72
N LEU A 36 -5.40 19.87 -7.99
CA LEU A 36 -5.53 19.90 -6.54
C LEU A 36 -4.18 20.00 -5.82
N ARG A 37 -3.11 19.34 -6.31
CA ARG A 37 -1.78 19.40 -5.68
C ARG A 37 -1.08 20.74 -5.87
N ALA A 38 -1.35 21.43 -6.98
CA ALA A 38 -0.71 22.69 -7.32
C ALA A 38 -1.30 23.89 -6.56
N ILE A 39 -2.48 23.72 -5.95
CA ILE A 39 -3.13 24.79 -5.20
C ILE A 39 -2.45 24.90 -3.83
N GLU A 40 -1.69 25.97 -3.63
CA GLU A 40 -1.16 26.32 -2.32
C GLU A 40 -2.28 26.87 -1.42
N PRO A 41 -2.50 26.28 -0.24
CA PRO A 41 -3.48 26.78 0.71
C PRO A 41 -3.01 28.11 1.38
N ARG A 42 -3.32 29.27 0.78
CA ARG A 42 -3.06 30.61 1.36
C ARG A 42 -4.34 31.43 1.65
N GLY A 43 -4.67 31.67 2.93
CA GLY A 43 -5.82 32.51 3.35
C GLY A 43 -6.91 31.80 4.19
N VAL A 44 -8.01 32.51 4.48
CA VAL A 44 -9.01 32.15 5.51
C VAL A 44 -10.03 31.08 5.07
N HIS A 45 -10.31 30.93 3.77
CA HIS A 45 -11.35 30.02 3.23
C HIS A 45 -10.83 28.63 2.81
N ILE A 46 -9.72 28.17 3.38
CA ILE A 46 -8.89 27.09 2.81
C ILE A 46 -8.81 25.82 3.67
N SER A 47 -9.45 25.82 4.84
CA SER A 47 -9.45 24.66 5.75
C SER A 47 -9.99 23.39 5.08
N LYS A 48 -11.05 23.48 4.26
CA LYS A 48 -11.63 22.32 3.57
C LYS A 48 -10.75 21.75 2.46
N LEU A 49 -10.04 22.60 1.73
CA LEU A 49 -9.14 22.16 0.65
C LEU A 49 -7.87 21.52 1.23
N LYS A 50 -7.32 22.13 2.27
CA LYS A 50 -6.19 21.58 3.02
C LYS A 50 -6.58 20.23 3.63
N LEU A 51 -7.76 20.13 4.25
CA LEU A 51 -8.30 18.87 4.75
C LEU A 51 -8.40 17.83 3.63
N LEU A 52 -8.95 18.18 2.47
CA LEU A 52 -9.04 17.24 1.35
C LEU A 52 -7.66 16.76 0.87
N GLN A 53 -6.68 17.65 0.77
CA GLN A 53 -5.31 17.27 0.41
C GLN A 53 -4.70 16.32 1.46
N GLU A 54 -4.89 16.61 2.75
CA GLU A 54 -4.43 15.77 3.85
C GLU A 54 -5.11 14.39 3.85
N GLU A 55 -6.42 14.32 3.60
CA GLU A 55 -7.15 13.04 3.52
C GLU A 55 -6.74 12.22 2.28
N ILE A 56 -6.56 12.85 1.12
CA ILE A 56 -6.08 12.15 -0.08
C ILE A 56 -4.64 11.64 0.11
N ALA A 57 -3.80 12.39 0.82
CA ALA A 57 -2.43 11.96 1.11
C ALA A 57 -2.36 10.73 2.02
N LYS A 58 -3.42 10.42 2.77
CA LYS A 58 -3.54 9.20 3.59
C LYS A 58 -3.99 7.98 2.77
N LEU A 59 -4.42 8.16 1.51
CA LEU A 59 -4.87 7.05 0.68
C LEU A 59 -3.69 6.15 0.31
N LEU A 60 -3.80 4.88 0.66
CA LEU A 60 -2.86 3.85 0.25
C LEU A 60 -3.38 3.14 -1.01
N ILE A 61 -2.62 3.22 -2.10
CA ILE A 61 -2.96 2.56 -3.36
C ILE A 61 -2.12 1.29 -3.48
N LEU A 62 -2.80 0.15 -3.54
CA LEU A 62 -2.17 -1.17 -3.68
C LEU A 62 -2.69 -1.84 -4.95
N ARG A 63 -1.79 -2.46 -5.71
CA ARG A 63 -2.14 -3.29 -6.87
C ARG A 63 -1.39 -4.62 -6.80
N PRO A 64 -1.66 -5.48 -5.81
CA PRO A 64 -0.92 -6.73 -5.64
C PRO A 64 -0.87 -7.53 -6.94
N ASN A 65 0.32 -8.02 -7.30
CA ASN A 65 0.53 -8.91 -8.43
C ASN A 65 1.10 -10.25 -7.93
N PRO A 66 0.25 -11.18 -7.47
CA PRO A 66 0.68 -12.42 -6.80
C PRO A 66 1.61 -13.31 -7.63
N ARG A 67 1.46 -13.28 -8.96
CA ARG A 67 2.29 -14.04 -9.89
C ARG A 67 3.68 -13.45 -10.06
N GLY A 68 3.80 -12.14 -9.85
CA GLY A 68 5.07 -11.42 -9.87
C GLY A 68 5.78 -11.38 -8.52
N MET A 69 5.11 -11.75 -7.42
CA MET A 69 5.71 -11.76 -6.09
C MET A 69 6.92 -12.68 -6.03
N GLU A 70 8.00 -12.17 -5.44
CA GLU A 70 9.23 -12.91 -5.31
C GLU A 70 9.05 -14.13 -4.40
N ARG A 71 9.65 -15.24 -4.81
CA ARG A 71 9.64 -16.49 -4.05
C ARG A 71 10.58 -16.42 -2.85
N GLU A 72 11.66 -15.66 -3.01
CA GLU A 72 12.76 -15.54 -2.06
C GLU A 72 13.24 -14.08 -2.02
N SER A 73 13.62 -13.62 -0.83
CA SER A 73 14.27 -12.33 -0.59
C SER A 73 15.78 -12.46 -0.77
N LYS A 74 16.35 -11.61 -1.63
CA LYS A 74 17.81 -11.47 -1.79
C LYS A 74 18.39 -10.36 -0.90
N ALA A 75 17.54 -9.45 -0.43
CA ALA A 75 17.89 -8.34 0.45
C ALA A 75 16.65 -7.88 1.24
N GLU A 76 16.86 -7.02 2.23
CA GLU A 76 15.75 -6.35 2.92
C GLU A 76 15.23 -5.19 2.08
N ALA A 77 13.93 -4.96 2.13
CA ALA A 77 13.28 -3.81 1.50
C ALA A 77 12.48 -3.04 2.54
N ARG A 78 12.76 -1.75 2.73
CA ARG A 78 12.09 -0.94 3.77
C ARG A 78 10.58 -0.74 3.53
N TYR A 79 10.15 -0.78 2.27
CA TYR A 79 8.76 -0.54 1.88
C TYR A 79 8.33 -1.53 0.80
N PRO A 80 7.04 -1.87 0.72
CA PRO A 80 6.51 -2.62 -0.40
C PRO A 80 6.46 -1.74 -1.65
N ASP A 81 6.71 -2.32 -2.81
CA ASP A 81 6.33 -1.67 -4.07
C ASP A 81 4.81 -1.72 -4.28
N LEU A 82 4.29 -0.88 -5.20
CA LEU A 82 2.86 -0.80 -5.51
C LEU A 82 2.24 -2.15 -5.91
N SER A 83 3.04 -3.02 -6.54
CA SER A 83 2.65 -4.35 -6.96
C SER A 83 2.92 -5.45 -5.94
N MET A 84 3.53 -5.09 -4.80
CA MET A 84 4.03 -5.99 -3.77
C MET A 84 4.94 -7.09 -4.32
N ILE A 85 5.70 -6.84 -5.39
CA ILE A 85 6.62 -7.85 -5.96
C ILE A 85 7.67 -8.23 -4.91
N ASN A 86 8.16 -7.25 -4.15
CA ASN A 86 9.16 -7.41 -3.10
C ASN A 86 8.59 -7.82 -1.72
N LEU A 87 7.45 -8.52 -1.66
CA LEU A 87 6.74 -8.79 -0.40
C LEU A 87 7.62 -9.52 0.63
N THR A 88 8.39 -10.53 0.21
CA THR A 88 9.23 -11.33 1.10
C THR A 88 10.40 -10.50 1.67
N SER A 89 10.97 -9.62 0.86
CA SER A 89 12.03 -8.68 1.24
C SER A 89 11.53 -7.61 2.19
N TRP A 90 10.28 -7.19 2.01
CA TRP A 90 9.62 -6.27 2.95
C TRP A 90 9.25 -6.96 4.27
N TYR A 91 8.73 -8.18 4.22
CA TYR A 91 8.54 -8.99 5.42
C TYR A 91 9.84 -9.11 6.23
N ARG A 92 10.97 -9.36 5.54
CA ARG A 92 12.28 -9.49 6.19
C ARG A 92 12.71 -8.26 6.97
N SER A 93 12.39 -7.04 6.50
CA SER A 93 12.73 -5.82 7.25
C SER A 93 11.86 -5.63 8.49
N LEU A 94 10.58 -6.02 8.43
CA LEU A 94 9.62 -5.84 9.52
C LEU A 94 9.65 -6.97 10.56
N TYR A 95 10.14 -8.15 10.18
CA TYR A 95 10.10 -9.35 11.03
C TYR A 95 10.79 -9.18 12.40
N GLN A 96 11.73 -8.25 12.52
CA GLN A 96 12.42 -7.96 13.78
C GLN A 96 11.54 -7.18 14.77
N GLU A 97 10.45 -6.57 14.31
CA GLU A 97 9.51 -5.81 15.13
C GLU A 97 8.45 -6.74 15.71
N GLN A 98 8.64 -7.13 16.98
CA GLN A 98 7.79 -8.12 17.65
C GLN A 98 6.29 -7.75 17.63
N GLU A 99 5.96 -6.50 17.99
CA GLU A 99 4.58 -6.00 18.01
C GLU A 99 3.88 -6.13 16.65
N TRP A 100 4.58 -5.81 15.56
CA TRP A 100 4.05 -5.95 14.21
C TRP A 100 3.81 -7.42 13.85
N SER A 101 4.78 -8.29 14.17
CA SER A 101 4.67 -9.73 13.88
C SER A 101 3.51 -10.39 14.64
N ASP A 102 3.27 -9.98 15.89
CA ASP A 102 2.16 -10.46 16.71
C ASP A 102 0.81 -9.92 16.22
N ALA A 103 0.75 -8.67 15.78
CA ALA A 103 -0.43 -8.11 15.13
C ALA A 103 -0.78 -8.85 13.84
N LEU A 104 0.19 -9.05 12.94
CA LEU A 104 0.00 -9.79 11.70
C LEU A 104 -0.50 -11.21 11.96
N ARG A 105 0.12 -11.92 12.92
CA ARG A 105 -0.27 -13.28 13.29
C ARG A 105 -1.71 -13.33 13.79
N ARG A 106 -2.15 -12.39 14.63
CA ARG A 106 -3.54 -12.32 15.11
C ARG A 106 -4.50 -12.12 13.94
N LEU A 107 -4.23 -11.17 13.06
CA LEU A 107 -5.11 -10.88 11.94
C LEU A 107 -5.23 -12.06 10.97
N LEU A 108 -4.13 -12.77 10.70
CA LEU A 108 -4.17 -13.95 9.82
C LEU A 108 -4.93 -15.12 10.43
N ARG A 109 -4.96 -15.24 11.77
CA ARG A 109 -5.74 -16.29 12.46
C ARG A 109 -7.25 -16.11 12.32
N ASP A 110 -7.72 -14.92 12.00
CA ASP A 110 -9.14 -14.70 11.68
C ASP A 110 -9.54 -15.40 10.37
N VAL A 111 -8.58 -15.65 9.47
CA VAL A 111 -8.79 -16.32 8.17
C VAL A 111 -8.32 -17.77 8.19
N TRP A 112 -7.17 -18.03 8.81
CA TRP A 112 -6.57 -19.35 8.99
C TRP A 112 -6.37 -19.64 10.47
N PRO A 113 -7.37 -20.19 11.17
CA PRO A 113 -7.32 -20.39 12.62
C PRO A 113 -6.13 -21.23 13.11
N ASP A 114 -5.67 -22.16 12.27
CA ASP A 114 -4.53 -23.05 12.48
C ASP A 114 -3.17 -22.41 12.15
N PHE A 115 -3.14 -21.18 11.61
CA PHE A 115 -1.89 -20.48 11.36
C PHE A 115 -1.09 -20.24 12.65
N GLN A 116 0.18 -20.63 12.65
CA GLN A 116 1.06 -20.49 13.81
C GLN A 116 2.02 -19.32 13.66
N SER A 117 2.81 -19.30 12.60
CA SER A 117 3.86 -18.28 12.43
C SER A 117 4.40 -18.27 11.01
N PHE A 118 5.03 -17.15 10.67
CA PHE A 118 5.97 -17.08 9.56
C PHE A 118 7.39 -17.34 10.05
N LYS A 119 8.24 -17.85 9.17
CA LYS A 119 9.66 -18.04 9.41
C LYS A 119 10.45 -17.74 8.15
N LEU A 120 11.54 -17.00 8.30
CA LEU A 120 12.54 -16.84 7.24
C LEU A 120 13.56 -17.97 7.33
N VAL A 121 13.69 -18.73 6.25
CA VAL A 121 14.58 -19.89 6.15
C VAL A 121 15.68 -19.58 5.14
N ASP A 122 16.91 -20.00 5.41
CA ASP A 122 18.01 -19.89 4.46
C ASP A 122 17.73 -20.73 3.21
N ALA A 123 17.76 -20.07 2.04
CA ALA A 123 17.58 -20.69 0.72
C ALA A 123 18.82 -20.52 -0.18
N GLY A 124 19.89 -19.94 0.36
CA GLY A 124 21.14 -19.72 -0.37
C GLY A 124 21.99 -18.64 0.29
N MET A 125 23.05 -18.20 -0.39
CA MET A 125 23.95 -17.17 0.14
C MET A 125 23.22 -15.82 0.22
N ASN A 126 22.93 -15.37 1.45
CA ASN A 126 22.13 -14.17 1.76
C ASN A 126 20.67 -14.20 1.24
N THR A 127 20.18 -15.36 0.81
CA THR A 127 18.82 -15.54 0.30
C THR A 127 17.92 -16.16 1.36
N LYS A 128 16.74 -15.57 1.57
CA LYS A 128 15.74 -16.06 2.54
C LYS A 128 14.43 -16.40 1.84
N ALA A 129 13.92 -17.60 2.09
CA ALA A 129 12.56 -18.00 1.71
C ALA A 129 11.60 -17.78 2.88
N LEU A 130 10.36 -17.36 2.57
CA LEU A 130 9.30 -17.24 3.56
C LEU A 130 8.55 -18.57 3.69
N GLN A 131 8.56 -19.14 4.90
CA GLN A 131 7.86 -20.35 5.25
C GLN A 131 6.72 -20.02 6.22
N LEU A 132 5.54 -20.56 5.93
CA LEU A 132 4.36 -20.54 6.78
C LEU A 132 4.30 -21.83 7.57
N ARG A 133 3.99 -21.70 8.85
CA ARG A 133 3.77 -22.82 9.76
C ARG A 133 2.32 -22.83 10.20
N PHE A 134 1.67 -23.95 10.00
CA PHE A 134 0.31 -24.24 10.46
C PHE A 134 0.35 -25.36 11.50
N GLU A 135 -0.66 -25.38 12.36
CA GLU A 135 -0.92 -26.51 13.24
C GLU A 135 -1.26 -27.74 12.40
N GLY A 136 -0.75 -28.90 12.78
CA GLY A 136 -1.05 -30.14 12.07
C GLY A 136 -1.83 -31.10 12.93
N GLU A 137 -2.70 -31.87 12.27
CA GLU A 137 -3.67 -32.77 12.91
C GLU A 137 -3.02 -33.86 13.78
N THR A 138 -1.79 -34.25 13.47
CA THR A 138 -1.04 -35.32 14.17
C THR A 138 0.02 -34.77 15.14
N GLY A 139 -0.04 -33.48 15.48
CA GLY A 139 0.92 -32.80 16.35
C GLY A 139 2.23 -32.39 15.64
N LYS A 140 2.46 -32.83 14.40
CA LYS A 140 3.54 -32.31 13.55
C LYS A 140 3.04 -31.08 12.78
N PRO A 141 3.77 -29.95 12.82
CA PRO A 141 3.34 -28.74 12.10
C PRO A 141 3.38 -28.94 10.58
N THR A 142 2.38 -28.40 9.90
CA THR A 142 2.37 -28.31 8.43
C THR A 142 3.20 -27.10 8.00
N LEU A 143 4.17 -27.32 7.11
CA LEU A 143 5.08 -26.27 6.63
C LEU A 143 4.83 -26.04 5.13
N LEU A 144 4.53 -24.80 4.75
CA LEU A 144 4.35 -24.39 3.36
C LEU A 144 5.27 -23.23 3.05
N PHE A 145 5.96 -23.28 1.91
CA PHE A 145 6.67 -22.10 1.41
C PHE A 145 5.68 -21.15 0.75
N PHE A 146 5.98 -19.85 0.79
CA PHE A 146 5.16 -18.81 0.17
C PHE A 146 4.90 -19.07 -1.32
N GLU A 147 5.86 -19.68 -2.03
CA GLU A 147 5.69 -20.06 -3.44
C GLU A 147 4.66 -21.17 -3.68
N HIS A 148 4.29 -21.96 -2.66
CA HIS A 148 3.27 -22.99 -2.78
C HIS A 148 1.84 -22.45 -2.61
N LEU A 149 1.70 -21.21 -2.16
CA LEU A 149 0.41 -20.57 -1.99
C LEU A 149 -0.18 -20.17 -3.34
N SER A 150 -1.52 -20.20 -3.42
CA SER A 150 -2.26 -19.68 -4.55
C SER A 150 -2.16 -18.16 -4.67
N ASP A 151 -2.51 -17.63 -5.85
CA ASP A 151 -2.48 -16.18 -6.11
C ASP A 151 -3.32 -15.39 -5.08
N GLY A 152 -4.48 -15.91 -4.67
CA GLY A 152 -5.36 -15.26 -3.69
C GLY A 152 -4.76 -15.20 -2.30
N GLU A 153 -4.11 -16.28 -1.85
CA GLU A 153 -3.51 -16.37 -0.52
C GLU A 153 -2.27 -15.47 -0.40
N ARG A 154 -1.46 -15.39 -1.46
CA ARG A 154 -0.34 -14.45 -1.54
C ARG A 154 -0.80 -13.00 -1.48
N ALA A 155 -1.85 -12.66 -2.24
CA ALA A 155 -2.46 -11.33 -2.18
C ALA A 155 -2.98 -11.01 -0.78
N LEU A 156 -3.67 -11.97 -0.15
CA LEU A 156 -4.21 -11.84 1.19
C LEU A 156 -3.11 -11.53 2.20
N ILE A 157 -2.02 -12.31 2.22
CA ILE A 157 -0.89 -12.06 3.12
C ILE A 157 -0.34 -10.65 2.93
N GLY A 158 -0.13 -10.21 1.69
CA GLY A 158 0.37 -8.86 1.41
C GLY A 158 -0.55 -7.76 1.93
N LEU A 159 -1.86 -7.90 1.77
CA LEU A 159 -2.86 -6.95 2.28
C LEU A 159 -2.89 -6.94 3.82
N TYR A 160 -2.75 -8.11 4.46
CA TYR A 160 -2.73 -8.21 5.92
C TYR A 160 -1.43 -7.67 6.52
N MET A 161 -0.28 -7.83 5.84
CA MET A 161 0.98 -7.20 6.22
C MET A 161 0.87 -5.68 6.23
N VAL A 162 0.25 -5.10 5.20
CA VAL A 162 -0.07 -3.67 5.16
C VAL A 162 -0.99 -3.29 6.31
N ARG A 163 -2.09 -4.02 6.51
CA ARG A 163 -3.04 -3.73 7.59
C ARG A 163 -2.39 -3.77 8.97
N ALA A 164 -1.42 -4.65 9.20
CA ALA A 164 -0.67 -4.73 10.45
C ALA A 164 0.36 -3.59 10.62
N ALA A 165 0.80 -2.96 9.53
CA ALA A 165 1.78 -1.87 9.54
C ALA A 165 1.13 -0.47 9.64
N LEU A 166 -0.20 -0.38 9.61
CA LEU A 166 -0.99 0.84 9.82
C LEU A 166 -1.37 0.98 11.29
#